data_AF-A0A968BVC7-F1
#
_entry.id   AF-A0A968BVC7-F1
#
_cell.length_a   1.000
_cell.length_b   1.000
_cell.length_c   1.000
_cell.angle_alpha   90.00
_cell.angle_beta   90.00
_cell.angle_gamma   90.00
#
_symmetry.space_group_name_H-M   'P 1'
#
loop_
_entity.id
_entity.type
_entity.pdbx_description
1 polymer ?
#
loop_
_entity_poly.entity_id
_entity_poly.type
_entity_poly.pdbx_seq_one_letter_code
_entity_poly.pdbx_strand_id
1 'polypeptide(L)' 'MRTEAASAGFYHSPGWNRNYPRLQVLTVAELLEGQGIEMPPLRQVSQTFRKAPKAEPDKPVQQTLPGT' A
#
# COMPACT_ATOMS: atom_id res chain seq x y z
N MET A 1 -21.37 16.00 11.70
CA MET A 1 -20.57 15.05 10.90
C MET A 1 -19.42 15.69 10.12
N ARG A 2 -19.62 16.67 9.21
CA ARG A 2 -18.49 17.36 8.53
C ARG A 2 -17.52 18.06 9.51
N THR A 3 -18.08 18.61 10.59
CA THR A 3 -17.32 19.34 11.62
C THR A 3 -16.40 18.41 12.44
N GLU A 4 -16.81 17.18 12.73
CA GLU A 4 -15.99 16.20 13.45
C GLU A 4 -14.87 15.64 12.55
N ALA A 5 -15.15 15.40 11.27
CA ALA A 5 -14.13 15.04 10.29
C ALA A 5 -13.06 16.15 10.12
N ALA A 6 -13.51 17.41 10.05
CA ALA A 6 -12.63 18.58 9.98
C ALA A 6 -11.80 18.79 11.26
N SER A 7 -12.28 18.34 12.43
CA SER A 7 -11.55 18.47 13.69
C SER A 7 -10.30 17.59 13.80
N ALA A 8 -10.20 16.51 13.00
CA ALA A 8 -9.04 15.61 12.99
C ALA A 8 -7.81 16.21 12.29
N GLY A 9 -7.95 17.39 11.68
CA GLY A 9 -6.87 18.12 11.01
C GLY A 9 -6.52 17.59 9.62
N PHE A 10 -5.52 18.21 9.01
CA PHE A 10 -5.08 17.92 7.65
C PHE A 10 -3.68 17.30 7.63
N TYR A 11 -3.50 16.27 6.81
CA TYR A 11 -2.20 15.74 6.46
C TYR A 11 -1.66 16.50 5.25
N HIS A 12 -0.49 17.11 5.39
CA HIS A 12 0.23 17.71 4.28
C HIS A 12 1.00 16.62 3.52
N SER A 13 0.68 16.40 2.25
CA SER A 13 1.42 15.47 1.38
C SER A 13 2.63 16.19 0.77
N PRO A 14 3.87 15.84 1.16
CA PRO A 14 5.06 16.51 0.62
C PRO A 14 5.25 16.24 -0.87
N GLY A 15 4.80 15.07 -1.34
CA GLY A 15 4.88 14.72 -2.76
C GLY A 15 4.03 15.67 -3.59
N TRP A 16 2.75 15.82 -3.26
CA TRP A 16 1.78 16.53 -4.12
C TRP A 16 1.50 17.96 -3.68
N ASN A 17 2.22 18.44 -2.66
CA ASN A 17 2.10 19.78 -2.08
C ASN A 17 0.64 20.18 -1.79
N ARG A 18 -0.15 19.21 -1.30
CA ARG A 18 -1.59 19.38 -1.03
C ARG A 18 -1.95 18.83 0.34
N ASN A 19 -2.90 19.51 0.99
CA ASN A 19 -3.45 19.11 2.27
C ASN A 19 -4.65 18.18 2.04
N TYR A 20 -4.68 17.05 2.75
CA TYR A 20 -5.75 16.07 2.70
C TYR A 20 -6.36 15.90 4.10
N PRO A 21 -7.68 15.78 4.26
CA PRO A 21 -8.29 15.56 5.57
C PRO A 21 -7.85 14.20 6.14
N ARG A 22 -7.37 14.18 7.38
CA ARG A 22 -6.93 12.93 8.04
C ARG A 22 -8.09 11.99 8.35
N LEU A 23 -9.26 12.56 8.61
CA LEU A 23 -10.49 11.83 8.85
C LEU A 23 -11.57 12.41 7.93
N GLN A 24 -12.29 11.52 7.24
CA GLN A 24 -13.39 11.87 6.36
C GLN A 24 -14.58 11.00 6.76
N VAL A 25 -15.67 11.63 7.16
CA VAL A 25 -16.93 10.94 7.44
C VAL A 25 -17.81 11.13 6.21
N LEU A 26 -17.97 10.06 5.43
CA LEU A 26 -18.85 10.00 4.28
C LEU A 26 -20.12 9.26 4.67
N THR A 27 -21.27 9.78 4.25
CA THR A 27 -22.53 9.05 4.39
C THR A 27 -22.67 8.02 3.26
N VAL A 28 -23.50 7.00 3.50
CA VAL A 28 -23.78 5.96 2.49
C VAL A 28 -24.43 6.58 1.24
N ALA A 29 -25.26 7.62 1.41
CA ALA A 29 -25.84 8.35 0.28
C ALA A 29 -24.77 9.04 -0.57
N GLU A 30 -23.82 9.75 0.04
CA GLU A 30 -22.71 10.40 -0.67
C GLU A 30 -21.83 9.38 -1.42
N LEU A 31 -21.59 8.20 -0.83
CA LEU A 31 -20.87 7.11 -1.51
C LEU A 31 -21.63 6.57 -2.74
N LEU A 32 -22.96 6.45 -2.64
CA LEU A 32 -23.81 6.00 -3.75
C LEU A 32 -23.95 7.06 -4.85
N GLU A 33 -23.83 8.34 -4.50
CA GLU A 33 -23.76 9.46 -5.45
C GLU A 33 -22.40 9.57 -6.16
N GLY A 34 -21.40 8.78 -5.75
CA GLY A 34 -20.07 8.74 -6.37
C GLY A 34 -19.04 9.66 -5.69
N GLN A 35 -19.32 10.15 -4.48
CA GLN A 35 -18.34 10.90 -3.69
C GLN A 35 -17.16 9.98 -3.31
N GLY A 36 -15.99 10.25 -3.87
CA GLY A 36 -14.76 9.52 -3.56
C GLY A 36 -14.07 10.03 -2.29
N ILE A 37 -13.15 9.21 -1.75
CA ILE A 37 -12.28 9.60 -0.63
C ILE A 37 -11.18 10.53 -1.15
N GLU A 38 -11.00 11.67 -0.49
CA GLU A 38 -9.97 12.65 -0.84
C GLU A 38 -8.62 12.19 -0.27
N MET A 39 -7.86 11.38 -1.01
CA MET A 39 -6.54 10.90 -0.59
C MET A 39 -5.45 11.18 -1.65
N PRO A 40 -4.17 11.33 -1.25
CA PRO A 40 -3.09 11.42 -2.22
C PRO A 40 -3.00 10.13 -3.06
N PRO A 41 -2.88 10.23 -4.41
CA PRO A 41 -2.68 9.09 -5.29
C PRO A 41 -1.59 8.12 -4.80
N LEU A 42 -1.98 6.88 -4.53
CA LEU A 42 -1.12 5.78 -4.04
C LEU A 42 -0.05 5.31 -5.06
N ARG A 43 0.20 6.04 -6.15
CA ARG A 43 1.08 5.62 -7.25
C ARG A 43 2.53 5.31 -6.81
N GLN A 44 2.96 5.75 -5.62
CA GLN A 44 4.31 5.54 -5.09
C GLN A 44 4.42 4.55 -3.92
N VAL A 45 3.32 4.09 -3.31
CA VAL A 45 3.41 3.13 -2.17
C VAL A 45 3.59 1.68 -2.63
N SER A 46 3.38 1.40 -3.91
CA SER A 46 3.56 0.07 -4.51
C SER A 46 5.01 -0.25 -4.91
N GLN A 47 5.99 0.59 -4.53
CA GLN A 47 7.38 0.48 -4.99
C GLN A 47 8.30 -0.34 -4.07
N THR A 48 7.83 -0.90 -2.95
CA THR A 48 8.72 -1.55 -1.95
C THR A 48 8.46 -3.01 -1.63
N PHE A 49 7.72 -3.77 -2.47
CA PHE A 49 7.88 -5.24 -2.43
C PHE A 49 8.99 -5.65 -3.40
N ARG A 50 10.24 -5.55 -2.93
CA ARG A 50 11.39 -6.17 -3.61
C ARG A 50 11.16 -7.68 -3.60
N LYS A 51 10.70 -8.24 -4.73
CA LYS A 51 10.54 -9.67 -4.92
C LYS A 51 11.86 -10.37 -4.58
N ALA A 52 11.83 -11.33 -3.67
CA ALA A 52 13.02 -12.09 -3.29
C ALA A 52 13.60 -12.80 -4.53
N PRO A 53 14.94 -12.84 -4.69
CA PRO A 53 15.57 -13.61 -5.75
C PRO A 53 15.17 -15.08 -5.63
N LYS A 54 14.94 -15.74 -6.77
CA LYS A 54 14.63 -17.17 -6.81
C LYS A 54 15.88 -17.93 -6.35
N ALA A 55 15.73 -18.81 -5.36
CA ALA A 55 16.83 -19.68 -4.92
C ALA A 55 17.24 -20.58 -6.09
N GLU A 56 18.55 -20.66 -6.35
CA GLU A 56 19.08 -21.65 -7.29
C GLU A 56 18.95 -23.04 -6.66
N PRO A 57 18.47 -24.04 -7.41
CA PRO A 57 18.40 -25.40 -6.90
C PRO A 57 19.83 -25.91 -6.69
N ASP A 58 20.13 -26.32 -5.45
CA ASP A 58 21.36 -27.02 -5.14
C ASP A 58 21.40 -28.30 -5.98
N LYS A 59 22.50 -28.53 -6.70
CA LYS A 59 22.60 -29.72 -7.56
C LYS A 59 22.60 -30.95 -6.67
N PRO A 60 21.75 -31.96 -6.90
CA PRO A 60 21.84 -33.18 -6.13
C PRO A 60 23.21 -33.82 -6.37
N VAL A 61 24.09 -33.75 -5.38
CA VAL A 61 25.36 -34.48 -5.39
C VAL A 61 25.02 -35.93 -5.10
N GLN A 62 24.90 -36.73 -6.16
CA GLN A 62 24.75 -38.17 -6.05
C GLN A 62 26.10 -38.76 -5.62
N GLN A 63 26.21 -39.11 -4.34
CA GLN A 63 27.37 -39.82 -3.82
C GLN A 63 27.34 -41.25 -4.38
N THR A 64 28.36 -41.62 -5.16
CA THR A 64 28.56 -42.99 -5.61
C THR A 64 29.23 -43.80 -4.50
N LEU A 65 28.68 -44.99 -4.24
CA LEU A 65 29.23 -45.94 -3.27
C LEU A 65 30.54 -46.54 -3.82
N PRO A 66 31.64 -46.56 -3.05
CA PRO A 66 32.87 -47.21 -3.48
C PRO A 66 32.66 -48.73 -3.56
N GLY A 67 33.02 -49.31 -4.70
CA GLY A 67 32.80 -50.72 -5.03
C GLY A 67 33.58 -51.69 -4.13
N THR A 68 33.02 -52.89 -4.00
CA THR A 68 33.67 -54.13 -3.53
C THR A 68 34.71 -54.64 -4.51
#